data_AF-A0A956RI96-F1
#
_entry.id   AF-A0A956RI96-F1
#
_cell.length_a   1.000
_cell.length_b   1.000
_cell.length_c   1.000
_cell.angle_alpha   90.00
_cell.angle_beta   90.00
_cell.angle_gamma   90.00
#
_symmetry.space_group_name_H-M   'P 1'
#
loop_
_entity.id
_entity.type
_entity.pdbx_description
1 polymer ?
#
loop_
_entity_poly.entity_id
_entity_poly.type
_entity_poly.pdbx_seq_one_letter_code
_entity_poly.pdbx_strand_id
1 'polypeptide(L)'
;IIDVTGVEVVDTKTADYLLKVIRAANLLGSRCVLTGLSPAIAQTLVEIGADLTEVNTLRNIKDGLKDCLRYIRSQRVDPKAGRKG
;
A
#
# COMPACT_ATOMS: atom_id res chain seq x y z
N ILE A 1 2.97 -3.59 4.97
CA ILE A 1 2.27 -4.42 3.96
C ILE A 1 0.94 -4.78 4.57
N ILE A 2 -0.15 -4.56 3.86
CA ILE A 2 -1.51 -4.96 4.25
C ILE A 2 -1.93 -6.00 3.21
N ASP A 3 -2.18 -7.22 3.65
CA ASP A 3 -2.62 -8.29 2.75
C ASP A 3 -4.11 -8.57 2.94
N VAL A 4 -4.83 -8.66 1.83
CA VAL A 4 -6.28 -8.95 1.80
C VAL A 4 -6.57 -10.25 1.06
N THR A 5 -5.58 -11.15 0.95
CA THR A 5 -5.80 -12.48 0.36
C THR A 5 -6.86 -13.21 1.18
N GLY A 6 -7.91 -13.71 0.52
CA GLY A 6 -9.03 -14.40 1.17
C GLY A 6 -10.16 -13.46 1.62
N VAL A 7 -10.06 -12.16 1.38
CA VAL A 7 -11.22 -11.26 1.48
C VAL A 7 -12.12 -11.49 0.26
N GLU A 8 -13.25 -12.14 0.49
CA GLU A 8 -14.21 -12.50 -0.57
C GLU A 8 -15.16 -11.36 -0.93
N VAL A 9 -15.51 -10.51 0.05
CA VAL A 9 -16.44 -9.39 -0.12
C VAL A 9 -15.91 -8.17 0.61
N VAL A 10 -16.02 -7.00 -0.03
CA VAL A 10 -15.75 -5.70 0.58
C VAL A 10 -17.00 -4.84 0.44
N ASP A 11 -17.45 -4.27 1.56
CA ASP A 11 -18.51 -3.26 1.58
C ASP A 11 -17.91 -1.84 1.78
N THR A 12 -18.76 -0.82 1.69
CA THR A 12 -18.36 0.58 1.85
C THR A 12 -17.66 0.85 3.18
N LYS A 13 -18.11 0.20 4.27
CA LYS A 13 -17.51 0.39 5.61
C LYS A 13 -16.12 -0.23 5.70
N THR A 14 -15.95 -1.44 5.19
CA THR A 14 -14.67 -2.16 5.20
C THR A 14 -13.64 -1.41 4.35
N ALA A 15 -14.04 -0.88 3.19
CA ALA A 15 -13.19 -0.04 2.36
C ALA A 15 -12.78 1.26 3.07
N ASP A 16 -13.73 1.96 3.70
CA ASP A 16 -13.44 3.18 4.48
C ASP A 16 -12.47 2.91 5.64
N TYR A 17 -12.64 1.81 6.37
CA TYR A 17 -11.70 1.41 7.42
C TYR A 17 -10.32 1.09 6.87
N LEU A 18 -10.22 0.36 5.76
CA LEU A 18 -8.95 0.04 5.11
C LEU A 18 -8.19 1.33 4.73
N LEU A 19 -8.89 2.29 4.13
CA LEU A 19 -8.32 3.59 3.77
C LEU A 19 -7.88 4.38 5.01
N LYS A 20 -8.68 4.38 6.09
CA LYS A 20 -8.32 5.04 7.36
C LYS A 20 -7.05 4.44 7.97
N VAL A 21 -6.90 3.12 7.95
CA VAL A 21 -5.68 2.44 8.43
C VAL A 21 -4.47 2.84 7.60
N ILE A 22 -4.60 2.87 6.27
CA ILE A 22 -3.52 3.29 5.38
C ILE A 22 -3.12 4.74 5.64
N ARG A 23 -4.11 5.66 5.75
CA ARG A 23 -3.86 7.08 6.05
C ARG A 23 -3.18 7.26 7.41
N ALA A 24 -3.65 6.57 8.44
CA ALA A 24 -3.05 6.63 9.77
C ALA A 24 -1.59 6.14 9.75
N ALA A 25 -1.29 5.05 9.05
CA ALA A 25 0.08 4.57 8.89
C ALA A 25 0.97 5.58 8.14
N ASN A 26 0.45 6.22 7.09
CA ASN A 26 1.17 7.27 6.36
C ASN A 26 1.47 8.48 7.25
N LEU A 27 0.54 8.89 8.12
CA LEU A 27 0.76 9.97 9.10
C LEU A 27 1.88 9.64 10.10
N LEU A 28 2.10 8.36 10.40
CA LEU A 28 3.21 7.89 11.24
C LEU A 28 4.52 7.75 10.46
N GLY A 29 4.60 8.23 9.21
CA GLY A 29 5.77 8.14 8.36
C GLY A 29 6.01 6.75 7.76
N SER A 30 5.03 5.84 7.85
CA SER A 30 5.15 4.50 7.27
C SER A 30 4.64 4.49 5.83
N ARG A 31 5.38 3.84 4.94
CA ARG A 31 4.89 3.53 3.59
C ARG A 31 4.02 2.27 3.63
N CYS A 32 2.78 2.39 3.19
CA CYS A 32 1.88 1.26 3.00
C CYS A 32 1.93 0.67 1.58
N VAL A 33 1.68 -0.63 1.51
CA VAL A 33 1.53 -1.40 0.26
C VAL A 33 0.41 -2.40 0.51
N LEU A 34 -0.59 -2.43 -0.37
CA LEU A 34 -1.73 -3.34 -0.33
C LEU A 34 -1.46 -4.54 -1.24
N THR A 35 -1.70 -5.76 -0.76
CA THR A 35 -1.49 -7.00 -1.52
C THR A 35 -2.69 -7.93 -1.49
N GLY A 36 -2.78 -8.84 -2.47
CA GLY A 36 -3.80 -9.89 -2.46
C GLY A 36 -5.19 -9.45 -2.95
N LEU A 37 -5.27 -8.30 -3.62
CA LEU A 37 -6.52 -7.78 -4.18
C LEU A 37 -6.96 -8.63 -5.39
N SER A 38 -8.14 -9.23 -5.31
CA SER A 38 -8.74 -9.89 -6.48
C SER A 38 -9.31 -8.86 -7.46
N PRO A 39 -9.44 -9.18 -8.76
CA PRO A 39 -10.06 -8.28 -9.73
C PRO A 39 -11.49 -7.85 -9.34
N ALA A 40 -12.27 -8.77 -8.77
CA ALA A 40 -13.63 -8.48 -8.31
C ALA A 40 -13.65 -7.45 -7.18
N ILE A 41 -12.79 -7.61 -6.17
CA ILE A 41 -12.69 -6.64 -5.07
C ILE A 41 -12.18 -5.29 -5.57
N ALA A 42 -11.21 -5.27 -6.49
CA ALA A 42 -10.72 -4.03 -7.10
C ALA A 42 -11.86 -3.26 -7.80
N GLN A 43 -12.70 -3.98 -8.55
CA GLN A 43 -13.87 -3.39 -9.19
C GLN A 43 -14.86 -2.85 -8.15
N THR A 44 -15.19 -3.62 -7.12
CA THR A 44 -16.08 -3.17 -6.04
C THR A 44 -15.54 -1.92 -5.35
N LEU A 45 -14.25 -1.83 -5.07
CA LEU A 45 -13.63 -0.64 -4.47
C LEU A 45 -13.79 0.60 -5.36
N VAL A 46 -13.71 0.44 -6.68
CA VAL A 46 -13.97 1.53 -7.63
C VAL A 46 -15.46 1.91 -7.64
N GLU A 47 -16.35 0.92 -7.67
CA GLU A 47 -17.81 1.13 -7.70
C GLU A 47 -18.33 1.87 -6.46
N ILE A 48 -17.79 1.58 -5.28
CA ILE A 48 -18.15 2.26 -4.03
C ILE A 48 -17.45 3.62 -3.85
N GLY A 49 -16.62 4.04 -4.82
CA GLY A 49 -15.92 5.33 -4.80
C GLY A 49 -14.73 5.40 -3.85
N ALA A 50 -14.08 4.26 -3.54
CA ALA A 50 -12.87 4.26 -2.73
C ALA A 50 -11.70 4.89 -3.51
N ASP A 51 -11.13 5.96 -2.95
CA ASP A 51 -9.94 6.60 -3.51
C ASP A 51 -8.67 5.82 -3.14
N LEU A 52 -8.15 5.09 -4.12
CA LEU A 52 -6.93 4.29 -4.03
C LEU A 52 -5.71 4.99 -4.64
N THR A 53 -5.79 6.26 -5.02
CA THR A 53 -4.73 6.96 -5.77
C THR A 53 -3.38 6.93 -5.03
N GLU A 54 -3.43 7.06 -3.70
CA GLU A 54 -2.25 7.03 -2.82
C GLU A 54 -1.90 5.61 -2.32
N VAL A 55 -2.60 4.58 -2.78
CA VAL A 55 -2.42 3.19 -2.32
C VAL A 55 -1.63 2.40 -3.35
N ASN A 56 -0.37 2.08 -3.02
CA ASN A 56 0.41 1.17 -3.85
C ASN A 56 -0.14 -0.26 -3.74
N THR A 57 -0.76 -0.77 -4.80
CA THR A 57 -1.33 -2.12 -4.85
C THR A 57 -0.43 -3.09 -5.62
N LEU A 58 -0.21 -4.29 -5.07
CA LEU A 58 0.54 -5.36 -5.71
C LEU A 58 -0.20 -6.69 -5.64
N ARG A 59 0.11 -7.62 -6.55
CA ARG A 59 -0.68 -8.84 -6.73
C ARG A 59 -0.63 -9.79 -5.52
N ASN A 60 0.48 -9.83 -4.79
CA ASN A 60 0.70 -10.80 -3.72
C ASN A 60 1.76 -10.30 -2.72
N ILE A 61 1.86 -10.96 -1.56
CA ILE A 61 2.83 -10.64 -0.51
C ILE A 61 4.28 -10.68 -1.01
N LYS A 62 4.63 -11.63 -1.89
CA LYS A 62 6.01 -11.77 -2.39
C LYS A 62 6.44 -10.52 -3.15
N ASP A 63 5.56 -9.97 -3.97
CA ASP A 63 5.83 -8.73 -4.69
C ASP A 63 5.81 -7.51 -3.75
N GLY A 64 4.89 -7.49 -2.78
CA GLY A 64 4.87 -6.50 -1.70
C GLY A 64 6.16 -6.43 -0.90
N LEU A 65 6.69 -7.58 -0.48
CA LEU A 65 7.94 -7.66 0.26
C LEU A 65 9.13 -7.18 -0.57
N LYS A 66 9.20 -7.58 -1.85
CA LYS A 66 10.24 -7.11 -2.76
C LYS A 66 10.21 -5.59 -2.94
N ASP A 67 9.02 -5.01 -3.10
CA ASP A 67 8.84 -3.56 -3.20
C ASP A 67 9.30 -2.83 -1.92
N CYS A 68 8.86 -3.30 -0.75
CA CYS A 68 9.29 -2.73 0.54
C CYS A 68 10.81 -2.84 0.75
N LEU A 69 11.44 -3.97 0.40
CA LEU A 69 12.89 -4.13 0.50
C LEU A 69 13.63 -3.19 -0.47
N ARG A 70 13.12 -3.00 -1.69
CA ARG A 70 13.69 -2.02 -2.63
C ARG A 70 13.60 -0.60 -2.08
N TYR A 71 12.46 -0.24 -1.50
CA TYR A 71 12.26 1.05 -0.84
C TYR A 71 13.25 1.28 0.30
N ILE A 72 13.41 0.32 1.21
CA ILE A 72 14.37 0.43 2.30
C ILE A 72 15.80 0.59 1.76
N ARG A 73 16.15 -0.11 0.67
CA ARG A 73 17.48 0.01 0.04
C ARG A 73 17.68 1.37 -0.63
N SER A 74 16.67 1.93 -1.30
CA SER A 74 16.78 3.27 -1.91
C SER A 74 16.92 4.37 -0.86
N GLN A 75 16.35 4.19 0.33
CA GLN A 75 16.54 5.12 1.45
C GLN A 75 17.93 5.05 2.11
N ARG A 76 18.74 4.03 1.80
CA ARG A 76 20.10 3.85 2.35
C ARG A 76 21.21 4.45 1.47
N VAL A 77 20.90 4.91 0.26
CA VAL A 77 21.79 5.64 -0.64
C VAL A 77 21.28 7.09 -0.64
N ASP A 78 21.85 8.11 0.00
CA ASP A 78 23.25 8.49 0.19
C ASP A 78 23.40 9.63 1.26
N PRO A 79 24.07 9.43 2.41
CA PRO A 79 24.36 10.52 3.35
C PRO A 79 25.51 11.46 2.92
N LYS A 80 26.23 11.17 1.81
CA LYS A 80 27.47 11.87 1.44
C LYS A 80 27.42 12.67 0.14
N ALA A 81 26.31 12.67 -0.60
CA ALA A 81 26.16 13.49 -1.82
C ALA A 81 26.13 15.02 -1.58
N GLY A 82 26.09 15.48 -0.33
CA GLY A 82 26.04 16.91 0.05
C GLY A 82 27.37 17.58 0.40
N ARG A 83 28.51 16.87 0.38
CA ARG A 83 29.84 17.49 0.61
C ARG A 83 30.57 17.68 -0.73
N LYS A 84 30.15 18.70 -1.47
CA LYS A 84 31.06 19.41 -2.38
C LYS A 84 31.56 20.66 -1.62
N GLY A 85 32.70 20.50 -0.98
CA GLY A 85 33.60 21.60 -0.62
C GLY A 85 34.70 21.67 -1.66
#